data_AF-A0A5N0UTQ7-F1
#
_entry.id   AF-A0A5N0UTQ7-F1
#
_cell.length_a   1.000
_cell.length_b   1.000
_cell.length_c   1.000
_cell.angle_alpha   90.00
_cell.angle_beta   90.00
_cell.angle_gamma   90.00
#
_symmetry.space_group_name_H-M   'P 1'
#
loop_
_entity.id
_entity.type
_entity.pdbx_description
1 polymer ?
#
loop_
_entity_poly.entity_id
_entity_poly.type
_entity_poly.pdbx_seq_one_letter_code
_entity_poly.pdbx_strand_id
1 'polypeptide(L)' 'METRLDKRYSSDGAVATPWEEARERVRAAGVSWLTTLRADGRPHITPLLTVWVADAVYFCTGAEEQKALNLAANPRWRF' A
#
# COMPACT_ATOMS: atom_id res chain seq x y z
N MET A 1 11.26 -12.28 12.38
CA MET A 1 11.55 -11.01 11.67
C MET A 1 11.51 -9.91 12.72
N GLU A 2 12.60 -9.18 12.92
CA GLU A 2 12.67 -8.11 13.94
C GLU A 2 12.17 -6.80 13.32
N THR A 3 11.31 -6.08 14.04
CA THR A 3 10.73 -4.82 13.56
C THR A 3 11.72 -3.67 13.75
N ARG A 4 12.10 -2.99 12.66
CA ARG A 4 12.99 -1.82 12.68
C ARG A 4 12.21 -0.56 12.34
N LEU A 5 12.17 0.40 13.25
CA LEU A 5 11.58 1.73 13.02
C LEU A 5 12.61 2.71 12.47
N ASP A 6 12.17 3.64 11.61
CA ASP A 6 13.00 4.73 11.08
C ASP A 6 12.67 6.03 11.82
N LYS A 7 13.62 6.50 12.64
CA LYS A 7 13.44 7.70 13.48
C LYS A 7 13.10 8.97 12.70
N ARG A 8 13.43 9.04 11.40
CA ARG A 8 13.08 10.19 10.56
C ARG A 8 11.58 10.34 10.35
N TYR A 9 10.83 9.23 10.49
CA TYR A 9 9.39 9.15 10.26
C TYR A 9 8.63 8.66 11.51
N SER A 10 9.21 8.81 12.71
CA SER A 10 8.64 8.30 13.96
C SER A 10 8.86 9.30 15.09
N SER A 11 7.87 9.47 15.96
CA SER A 11 8.00 10.28 17.18
C SER A 11 8.88 9.58 18.21
N ASP A 12 9.35 10.34 19.21
CA ASP A 12 10.04 9.77 20.36
C ASP A 12 9.16 8.74 21.08
N GLY A 13 9.75 7.59 21.40
CA GLY A 13 9.05 6.47 22.04
C GLY A 13 8.07 5.71 21.13
N ALA A 14 8.03 5.99 19.82
CA ALA A 14 7.16 5.26 18.90
C ALA A 14 7.45 3.75 18.92
N VAL A 15 6.38 2.97 18.90
CA VAL A 15 6.39 1.52 18.72
C VAL A 15 5.65 1.17 17.45
N ALA A 16 6.01 0.06 16.82
CA ALA A 16 5.30 -0.40 15.64
C ALA A 16 3.88 -0.80 16.01
N THR A 17 2.90 -0.33 15.24
CA THR A 17 1.52 -0.84 15.32
C THR A 17 1.55 -2.35 15.11
N PRO A 18 0.93 -3.16 15.98
CA PRO A 18 0.79 -4.59 15.75
C PRO A 18 0.14 -4.84 14.39
N TRP A 19 0.64 -5.84 13.64
CA TRP A 19 0.18 -6.10 12.29
C TRP A 19 -1.34 -6.33 12.21
N GLU A 20 -1.89 -7.03 13.19
CA GLU A 20 -3.33 -7.29 13.30
C GLU A 20 -4.14 -5.99 13.37
N GLU A 21 -3.69 -5.00 14.13
CA GLU A 21 -4.37 -3.71 14.21
C GLU A 21 -4.23 -2.90 12.92
N ALA A 22 -3.04 -2.90 12.32
CA ALA A 22 -2.82 -2.25 11.02
C ALA A 22 -3.73 -2.86 9.94
N ARG A 23 -3.86 -4.19 9.93
CA ARG A 23 -4.73 -4.94 9.03
C ARG A 23 -6.19 -4.53 9.18
N GLU A 24 -6.70 -4.47 10.40
CA GLU A 24 -8.10 -4.08 10.65
C GLU A 24 -8.37 -2.63 10.25
N ARG A 25 -7.42 -1.71 10.44
CA ARG A 25 -7.54 -0.33 9.94
C ARG A 25 -7.65 -0.26 8.42
N VAL A 26 -6.85 -1.04 7.69
CA VAL A 26 -6.92 -1.11 6.23
C VAL A 26 -8.20 -1.80 5.77
N ARG A 27 -8.65 -2.85 6.47
CA ARG A 27 -9.94 -3.52 6.20
C ARG A 27 -11.14 -2.59 6.33
N ALA A 28 -11.12 -1.74 7.36
CA ALA A 28 -12.19 -0.76 7.61
C ALA A 28 -12.16 0.43 6.63
N ALA A 29 -11.07 0.62 5.87
CA ALA A 29 -10.96 1.71 4.92
C ALA A 29 -11.78 1.42 3.65
N GLY A 30 -12.87 2.17 3.45
CA GLY A 30 -13.65 2.10 2.21
C GLY A 30 -12.91 2.65 0.98
N VAL A 31 -11.93 3.53 1.20
CA VAL A 31 -11.02 4.06 0.18
C VAL A 31 -9.59 3.96 0.69
N SER A 32 -8.70 3.38 -0.11
CA SER A 32 -7.27 3.31 0.17
C SER A 32 -6.48 4.10 -0.88
N TRP A 33 -5.29 4.56 -0.51
CA TRP A 33 -4.35 5.17 -1.44
C TRP A 33 -3.31 4.15 -1.87
N LEU A 34 -3.22 3.89 -3.18
CA LEU A 34 -2.20 3.01 -3.75
C LEU A 34 -1.05 3.85 -4.31
N THR A 35 0.17 3.58 -3.86
CA THR A 35 1.40 4.12 -4.45
C THR A 35 2.05 3.06 -5.32
N THR A 36 2.29 3.41 -6.58
CA THR A 36 3.08 2.59 -7.54
C THR A 36 4.26 3.42 -8.04
N LEU A 37 5.29 2.77 -8.58
CA LEU A 37 6.40 3.48 -9.23
C LEU A 37 6.20 3.47 -10.73
N ARG A 38 6.37 4.63 -11.37
CA ARG A 38 6.48 4.73 -12.82
C ARG A 38 7.82 4.14 -13.29
N ALA A 39 7.95 3.90 -14.59
CA ALA A 39 9.18 3.39 -15.19
C ALA A 39 10.42 4.27 -14.91
N ASP A 40 10.22 5.57 -14.70
CA ASP A 40 11.27 6.53 -14.32
C ASP A 40 11.52 6.63 -12.80
N GLY A 41 10.89 5.77 -12.01
CA GLY A 41 11.02 5.71 -10.55
C GLY A 41 10.19 6.74 -9.78
N ARG A 42 9.46 7.66 -10.44
CA ARG A 42 8.61 8.62 -9.73
C ARG A 42 7.36 7.93 -9.15
N PRO A 43 6.94 8.29 -7.92
CA PRO A 43 5.73 7.75 -7.34
C PRO A 43 4.49 8.24 -8.09
N HIS A 44 3.54 7.33 -8.29
CA HIS A 44 2.21 7.58 -8.78
C HIS A 44 1.22 7.12 -7.71
N ILE A 45 0.48 8.07 -7.14
CA ILE A 45 -0.42 7.85 -6.01
C ILE A 45 -1.85 8.11 -6.47
N THR A 46 -2.76 7.16 -6.24
CA THR A 46 -4.17 7.31 -6.59
C THR A 46 -5.09 6.75 -5.51
N PRO A 47 -6.24 7.39 -5.22
CA PRO A 47 -7.26 6.80 -4.38
C PRO A 47 -7.98 5.69 -5.16
N LEU A 48 -8.31 4.60 -4.47
CA LEU A 48 -9.01 3.44 -5.01
C LEU A 48 -10.02 2.92 -3.99
N LEU A 49 -11.15 2.43 -4.50
CA LEU A 49 -11.99 1.52 -3.72
C LEU A 49 -11.23 0.19 -3.60
N THR A 50 -11.11 -0.29 -2.36
CA THR A 50 -10.46 -1.55 -2.05
C THR A 50 -11.41 -2.46 -1.29
N VAL A 51 -11.35 -3.75 -1.57
CA VAL A 51 -12.09 -4.77 -0.82
C VAL A 51 -11.13 -5.80 -0.25
N TRP A 52 -11.44 -6.32 0.92
CA TRP A 52 -10.68 -7.41 1.55
C TRP A 52 -11.39 -8.74 1.34
N VAL A 53 -10.66 -9.73 0.81
CA VAL A 53 -11.16 -11.10 0.60
C VAL A 53 -10.04 -12.09 0.92
N ALA A 54 -10.33 -13.13 1.69
CA ALA A 54 -9.40 -14.24 1.99
C ALA A 54 -7.96 -13.79 2.33
N ASP A 55 -7.86 -12.84 3.25
CA ASP A 55 -6.61 -12.25 3.75
C ASP A 55 -5.80 -11.36 2.77
N ALA A 56 -6.42 -10.93 1.67
CA ALA A 56 -5.80 -10.05 0.67
C ALA A 56 -6.66 -8.84 0.31
N VAL A 57 -6.00 -7.77 -0.17
CA VAL A 57 -6.63 -6.56 -0.71
C VAL A 57 -6.80 -6.70 -2.22
N TYR A 58 -7.99 -6.41 -2.70
CA TYR A 58 -8.34 -6.36 -4.11
C TYR A 58 -8.82 -4.97 -4.50
N PHE A 59 -8.53 -4.58 -5.74
CA PHE A 59 -9.05 -3.39 -6.40
C PHE A 59 -9.20 -3.67 -7.89
N CYS A 60 -9.94 -2.82 -8.60
CA CYS A 60 -10.07 -2.86 -10.05
C CYS A 60 -9.51 -1.58 -10.67
N THR A 61 -8.98 -1.69 -11.89
CA THR A 61 -8.42 -0.57 -12.68
C THR A 61 -8.45 -0.96 -14.16
N GLY A 62 -8.56 0.02 -15.06
CA GLY A 62 -8.45 -0.23 -16.51
C GLY A 62 -7.05 -0.71 -16.90
N ALA A 63 -6.97 -1.57 -17.92
CA ALA A 63 -5.69 -2.13 -18.39
C ALA A 63 -4.71 -1.06 -18.91
N GLU A 64 -5.25 0.06 -19.41
CA GLU A 64 -4.47 1.20 -19.93
C GLU A 64 -4.16 2.25 -18.85
N GLU A 65 -4.68 2.11 -17.63
CA GLU A 65 -4.41 3.06 -16.56
C GLU A 65 -2.96 2.94 -16.07
N GLN A 66 -2.37 4.08 -15.71
CA GLN A 66 -0.97 4.16 -15.29
C GLN A 66 -0.61 3.15 -14.19
N LYS A 67 -1.51 2.87 -13.24
CA LYS A 67 -1.23 1.92 -12.15
C LYS A 67 -1.18 0.46 -12.63
N ALA A 68 -1.99 0.10 -13.63
CA ALA A 68 -1.93 -1.21 -14.27
C ALA A 68 -0.60 -1.39 -15.02
N LEU A 69 -0.21 -0.38 -15.82
CA LEU A 69 1.07 -0.37 -16.52
C LEU A 69 2.27 -0.43 -15.56
N ASN A 70 2.20 0.30 -14.44
CA ASN A 70 3.24 0.28 -13.41
C ASN A 70 3.38 -1.11 -12.76
N LEU A 71 2.27 -1.76 -12.40
CA LEU A 71 2.29 -3.09 -11.76
C LEU A 71 2.73 -4.19 -12.74
N ALA A 72 2.38 -4.08 -14.01
CA ALA A 72 2.85 -5.00 -15.05
C ALA A 72 4.38 -4.90 -15.27
N ALA A 73 4.92 -3.68 -15.27
CA ALA A 73 6.37 -3.44 -15.41
C ALA A 73 7.15 -3.76 -14.13
N ASN A 74 6.54 -3.54 -12.96
CA ASN A 74 7.15 -3.79 -11.66
C ASN A 74 6.13 -4.41 -10.68
N PRO A 75 6.04 -5.75 -10.62
CA PRO A 75 5.10 -6.44 -9.73
C PRO A 75 5.53 -6.38 -8.26
N ARG A 76 6.72 -5.84 -7.94
CA ARG A 76 7.18 -5.67 -6.57
C ARG A 76 6.59 -4.40 -5.98
N TRP A 77 5.42 -4.52 -5.38
CA TRP A 77 4.84 -3.51 -4.53
C TRP A 77 5.04 -3.85 -3.05
N ARG A 78 5.06 -2.84 -2.19
CA ARG A 78 5.02 -2.99 -0.73
C ARG A 78 3.87 -2.10 -0.22
N PHE A 79 3.05 -2.62 0.69
CA PHE A 79 2.12 -1.82 1.52
C PHE A 79 2.90 -0.87 2.41
#